data_AF-A0A3C0JR40-F1
#
_entry.id   AF-A0A3C0JR40-F1
#
_cell.length_a   1.000
_cell.length_b   1.000
_cell.length_c   1.000
_cell.angle_alpha   90.00
_cell.angle_beta   90.00
_cell.angle_gamma   90.00
#
_symmetry.space_group_name_H-M   'P 1'
#
loop_
_entity.id
_entity.type
_entity.pdbx_description
1 polymer ?
#
loop_
_entity_poly.entity_id
_entity_poly.type
_entity_poly.pdbx_seq_one_letter_code
_entity_poly.pdbx_strand_id
1 'polypeptide(L)'
;MPLVHNNVSEDVSFRRVLNVAGWTGSPVYFVHVSAKEGIQAIGESRAKGMPVYGETLHNYCCFNSENYKEENGMKYHTYPSLKSEEDRLSLWNGIVQGGLSTMATDEYCTSWEVKIAGRTVSDVTGGHNGAETRMGITFSEGVSKRGMSLPRFVDVTSANAAKIMGLYPRKGVIAPGSDADIVLIDPSIKK
;
A
#
# COMPACT_ATOMS: atom_id res chain seq x y z
N MET A 1 18.44 -6.04 -5.26
CA MET A 1 16.96 -6.04 -5.36
C MET A 1 16.34 -4.77 -5.90
N PRO A 2 16.61 -3.54 -5.38
CA PRO A 2 15.88 -2.34 -5.82
C PRO A 2 16.11 -1.95 -7.29
N LEU A 3 17.18 -2.47 -7.91
CA LEU A 3 17.57 -2.12 -9.28
C LEU A 3 16.78 -2.85 -10.39
N VAL A 4 16.16 -4.00 -10.10
CA VAL A 4 15.50 -4.82 -11.15
C VAL A 4 14.00 -4.52 -11.29
N HIS A 5 13.34 -4.09 -10.21
CA HIS A 5 12.00 -3.50 -10.23
C HIS A 5 12.09 -2.09 -9.67
N ASN A 6 12.81 -1.22 -10.36
CA ASN A 6 13.08 0.14 -9.92
C ASN A 6 11.89 1.09 -10.18
N ASN A 7 12.02 2.31 -9.70
CA ASN A 7 11.10 3.43 -9.91
C ASN A 7 10.68 3.61 -11.38
N VAL A 8 11.65 3.55 -12.30
CA VAL A 8 11.41 3.71 -13.74
C VAL A 8 10.52 2.61 -14.29
N SER A 9 10.70 1.36 -13.83
CA SER A 9 9.84 0.25 -14.28
C SER A 9 8.38 0.41 -13.84
N GLU A 10 8.17 0.97 -12.63
CA GLU A 10 6.82 1.28 -12.13
C GLU A 10 6.19 2.42 -12.93
N ASP A 11 6.93 3.51 -13.16
CA ASP A 11 6.48 4.66 -13.95
C ASP A 11 6.03 4.27 -15.36
N VAL A 12 6.89 3.57 -16.10
CA VAL A 12 6.61 3.14 -17.48
C VAL A 12 5.37 2.23 -17.52
N SER A 13 5.25 1.31 -16.56
CA SER A 13 4.12 0.38 -16.48
C SER A 13 2.82 1.12 -16.17
N PHE A 14 2.83 2.05 -15.22
CA PHE A 14 1.65 2.82 -14.83
C PHE A 14 1.19 3.72 -15.95
N ARG A 15 2.11 4.50 -16.55
CA ARG A 15 1.78 5.40 -17.66
C ARG A 15 1.23 4.66 -18.86
N ARG A 16 1.74 3.47 -19.16
CA ARG A 16 1.18 2.61 -20.22
C ARG A 16 -0.27 2.23 -19.95
N VAL A 17 -0.57 1.73 -18.75
CA VAL A 17 -1.95 1.34 -18.36
C VAL A 17 -2.88 2.56 -18.36
N LEU A 18 -2.40 3.70 -17.83
CA LEU A 18 -3.15 4.95 -17.80
C LEU A 18 -3.48 5.48 -19.19
N ASN A 19 -2.58 5.36 -20.17
CA ASN A 19 -2.88 5.74 -21.55
C ASN A 19 -4.02 4.90 -22.14
N VAL A 20 -3.99 3.58 -21.92
CA VAL A 20 -5.07 2.69 -22.37
C VAL A 20 -6.39 3.01 -21.66
N ALA A 21 -6.34 3.31 -20.36
CA ALA A 21 -7.51 3.74 -19.60
C ALA A 21 -8.08 5.06 -20.14
N GLY A 22 -7.22 6.01 -20.51
CA GLY A 22 -7.62 7.27 -21.14
C GLY A 22 -8.35 7.07 -22.47
N TRP A 23 -7.96 6.06 -23.27
CA TRP A 23 -8.65 5.75 -24.53
C TRP A 23 -9.98 5.03 -24.34
N THR A 24 -10.08 4.17 -23.33
CA THR A 24 -11.26 3.32 -23.11
C THR A 24 -12.28 3.93 -22.16
N GLY A 25 -11.90 4.94 -21.37
CA GLY A 25 -12.71 5.46 -20.28
C GLY A 25 -12.82 4.52 -19.09
N SER A 26 -12.03 3.44 -19.04
CA SER A 26 -12.09 2.44 -17.96
C SER A 26 -11.48 2.96 -16.66
N PRO A 27 -12.09 2.68 -15.50
CA PRO A 27 -11.44 2.93 -14.22
C PRO A 27 -10.24 2.00 -14.00
N VAL A 28 -9.25 2.47 -13.26
CA VAL A 28 -8.02 1.71 -12.96
C VAL A 28 -7.75 1.69 -11.47
N TYR A 29 -7.39 0.52 -10.97
CA TYR A 29 -6.91 0.31 -9.61
C TYR A 29 -5.49 -0.25 -9.66
N PHE A 30 -4.50 0.54 -9.26
CA PHE A 30 -3.13 0.07 -9.14
C PHE A 30 -2.90 -0.57 -7.77
N VAL A 31 -2.66 -1.88 -7.78
CA VAL A 31 -2.22 -2.62 -6.59
C VAL A 31 -0.78 -2.29 -6.23
N HIS A 32 -0.46 -2.43 -4.94
CA HIS A 32 0.89 -2.41 -4.36
C HIS A 32 1.87 -1.38 -4.97
N VAL A 33 1.43 -0.11 -5.10
CA VAL A 33 2.23 1.06 -5.47
C VAL A 33 3.42 1.17 -4.50
N SER A 34 4.64 1.21 -5.03
CA SER A 34 5.86 1.10 -4.24
C SER A 34 6.82 2.28 -4.40
N ALA A 35 6.62 3.12 -5.43
CA ALA A 35 7.50 4.23 -5.77
C ALA A 35 6.74 5.57 -5.87
N LYS A 36 7.46 6.68 -5.68
CA LYS A 36 6.90 8.04 -5.79
C LYS A 36 6.33 8.32 -7.18
N GLU A 37 6.93 7.76 -8.23
CA GLU A 37 6.49 7.93 -9.61
C GLU A 37 5.10 7.32 -9.84
N GLY A 38 4.79 6.19 -9.19
CA GLY A 38 3.46 5.61 -9.24
C GLY A 38 2.39 6.55 -8.65
N ILE A 39 2.70 7.19 -7.53
CA ILE A 39 1.82 8.20 -6.89
C ILE A 39 1.63 9.40 -7.83
N GLN A 40 2.70 9.89 -8.45
CA GLN A 40 2.67 11.02 -9.38
C GLN A 40 1.79 10.71 -10.59
N ALA A 41 1.98 9.56 -11.24
CA ALA A 41 1.19 9.14 -12.40
C ALA A 41 -0.31 9.01 -12.06
N ILE A 42 -0.64 8.47 -10.89
CA ILE A 42 -2.02 8.42 -10.38
C ILE A 42 -2.58 9.84 -10.18
N GLY A 43 -1.83 10.71 -9.51
CA GLY A 43 -2.23 12.10 -9.25
C GLY A 43 -2.48 12.90 -10.52
N GLU A 44 -1.56 12.84 -11.48
CA GLU A 44 -1.69 13.47 -12.80
C GLU A 44 -2.94 13.01 -13.55
N SER A 45 -3.26 11.72 -13.48
CA SER A 45 -4.42 11.15 -14.17
C SER A 45 -5.73 11.52 -13.49
N ARG A 46 -5.76 11.52 -12.15
CA ARG A 46 -6.90 12.02 -11.37
C ARG A 46 -7.15 13.51 -11.62
N ALA A 47 -6.11 14.32 -11.78
CA ALA A 47 -6.24 15.74 -12.12
C ALA A 47 -6.90 15.97 -13.49
N LYS A 48 -6.86 14.98 -14.39
CA LYS A 48 -7.58 14.96 -15.68
C LYS A 48 -9.01 14.42 -15.56
N GLY A 49 -9.50 14.16 -14.35
CA GLY A 49 -10.83 13.61 -14.10
C GLY A 49 -10.95 12.10 -14.30
N MET A 50 -9.84 11.37 -14.51
CA MET A 50 -9.89 9.92 -14.70
C MET A 50 -10.17 9.20 -13.38
N PRO A 51 -11.01 8.14 -13.37
CA PRO A 51 -11.28 7.33 -12.19
C PRO A 51 -10.13 6.35 -11.90
N VAL A 52 -9.04 6.89 -11.35
CA VAL A 52 -7.82 6.15 -11.02
C VAL A 52 -7.64 6.08 -9.51
N TYR A 53 -7.33 4.88 -9.03
CA TYR A 53 -7.13 4.57 -7.62
C TYR A 53 -5.79 3.87 -7.44
N GLY A 54 -5.21 4.00 -6.25
CA GLY A 54 -3.94 3.36 -5.90
C GLY A 54 -3.96 2.77 -4.50
N GLU A 55 -3.30 1.63 -4.36
CA GLU A 55 -3.08 0.95 -3.10
C GLU A 55 -1.59 0.89 -2.80
N THR A 56 -1.19 1.11 -1.55
CA THR A 56 0.17 0.74 -1.10
C THR A 56 0.11 -0.24 0.07
N LEU A 57 1.27 -0.80 0.39
CA LEU A 57 1.42 -1.79 1.44
C LEU A 57 2.05 -1.16 2.68
N HIS A 58 1.57 -1.57 3.86
CA HIS A 58 2.22 -1.22 5.13
C HIS A 58 3.73 -1.56 5.12
N ASN A 59 4.13 -2.65 4.45
CA ASN A 59 5.52 -3.05 4.28
C ASN A 59 6.36 -1.97 3.57
N TYR A 60 5.88 -1.43 2.44
CA TYR A 60 6.58 -0.34 1.72
C TYR A 60 6.61 0.98 2.48
N CYS A 61 5.65 1.20 3.37
CA CYS A 61 5.61 2.37 4.24
C CYS A 61 6.56 2.22 5.45
N CYS A 62 6.88 1.00 5.87
CA CYS A 62 7.72 0.74 7.05
C CYS A 62 9.19 0.51 6.72
N PHE A 63 9.50 -0.07 5.55
CA PHE A 63 10.85 -0.45 5.18
C PHE A 63 11.29 0.17 3.85
N ASN A 64 12.60 0.24 3.65
CA ASN A 64 13.22 0.73 2.42
C ASN A 64 14.36 -0.20 1.98
N SER A 65 15.00 0.09 0.85
CA SER A 65 16.01 -0.77 0.25
C SER A 65 17.27 -0.96 1.11
N GLU A 66 17.53 -0.09 2.08
CA GLU A 66 18.65 -0.24 3.01
C GLU A 66 18.43 -1.41 3.98
N ASN A 67 17.18 -1.77 4.28
CA ASN A 67 16.86 -2.92 5.12
C ASN A 67 17.36 -4.26 4.52
N TYR A 68 17.59 -4.32 3.20
CA TYR A 68 18.21 -5.49 2.57
C TYR A 68 19.67 -5.73 3.00
N LYS A 69 20.35 -4.72 3.57
CA LYS A 69 21.74 -4.82 4.03
C LYS A 69 21.86 -5.47 5.42
N GLU A 70 20.75 -5.62 6.14
CA GLU A 70 20.72 -6.32 7.41
C GLU A 70 21.02 -7.81 7.26
N GLU A 71 21.44 -8.44 8.36
CA GLU A 71 21.43 -9.89 8.44
C GLU A 71 20.02 -10.43 8.15
N ASN A 72 19.94 -11.38 7.23
CA ASN A 72 18.68 -11.92 6.71
C ASN A 72 17.74 -10.83 6.14
N GLY A 73 18.28 -9.75 5.57
CA GLY A 73 17.50 -8.63 5.01
C GLY A 73 16.47 -9.03 3.95
N MET A 74 16.59 -10.22 3.34
CA MET A 74 15.55 -10.76 2.44
C MET A 74 14.21 -11.03 3.14
N LYS A 75 14.17 -11.04 4.48
CA LYS A 75 12.92 -11.09 5.27
C LYS A 75 11.94 -9.96 4.93
N TYR A 76 12.44 -8.82 4.45
CA TYR A 76 11.60 -7.68 4.04
C TYR A 76 11.19 -7.70 2.56
N HIS A 77 11.70 -8.65 1.78
CA HIS A 77 11.52 -8.66 0.34
C HIS A 77 10.06 -8.96 -0.04
N THR A 78 9.52 -8.19 -0.96
CA THR A 78 8.28 -8.52 -1.67
C THR A 78 8.37 -8.00 -3.10
N TYR A 79 7.35 -8.27 -3.92
CA TYR A 79 7.27 -7.78 -5.29
C TYR A 79 6.10 -6.80 -5.42
N PRO A 80 6.32 -5.57 -5.91
CA PRO A 80 7.60 -4.95 -6.27
C PRO A 80 8.64 -4.83 -5.14
N SER A 81 9.93 -4.75 -5.48
CA SER A 81 11.01 -4.57 -4.50
C SER A 81 10.86 -3.28 -3.68
N LEU A 82 11.25 -3.32 -2.39
CA LEU A 82 11.47 -2.10 -1.59
C LEU A 82 12.31 -1.06 -2.35
N LYS A 83 11.89 0.20 -2.22
CA LYS A 83 12.48 1.37 -2.87
C LYS A 83 13.26 2.23 -1.86
N SER A 84 13.62 3.46 -2.24
CA SER A 84 14.41 4.34 -1.39
C SER A 84 13.63 4.84 -0.18
N GLU A 85 14.32 5.46 0.78
CA GLU A 85 13.67 6.16 1.90
C GLU A 85 12.77 7.30 1.41
N GLU A 86 13.15 7.99 0.34
CA GLU A 86 12.33 9.04 -0.28
C GLU A 86 11.00 8.49 -0.78
N ASP A 87 11.01 7.30 -1.39
CA ASP A 87 9.80 6.61 -1.83
C ASP A 87 8.92 6.23 -0.64
N ARG A 88 9.50 5.66 0.42
CA ARG A 88 8.80 5.31 1.65
C ARG A 88 8.08 6.52 2.26
N LEU A 89 8.75 7.67 2.33
CA LEU A 89 8.17 8.92 2.81
C LEU A 89 7.07 9.44 1.88
N SER A 90 7.26 9.30 0.56
CA SER A 90 6.26 9.68 -0.45
C SER A 90 4.99 8.83 -0.34
N LEU A 91 5.11 7.53 -0.08
CA LEU A 91 3.96 6.64 0.15
C LEU A 91 3.16 7.04 1.40
N TRP A 92 3.84 7.36 2.50
CA TRP A 92 3.18 7.92 3.68
C TRP A 92 2.46 9.23 3.38
N ASN A 93 3.11 10.14 2.67
CA ASN A 93 2.47 11.39 2.26
C ASN A 93 1.24 11.13 1.38
N GLY A 94 1.34 10.21 0.41
CA GLY A 94 0.22 9.80 -0.44
C GLY A 94 -0.95 9.21 0.36
N ILE A 95 -0.66 8.39 1.37
CA ILE A 95 -1.69 7.85 2.25
C ILE A 95 -2.31 8.93 3.14
N VAL A 96 -1.53 9.81 3.75
CA VAL A 96 -2.05 10.85 4.66
C VAL A 96 -2.84 11.91 3.90
N GLN A 97 -2.33 12.37 2.75
CA GLN A 97 -2.86 13.52 2.01
C GLN A 97 -3.85 13.17 0.89
N GLY A 98 -4.26 11.91 0.75
CA GLY A 98 -5.27 11.53 -0.25
C GLY A 98 -4.72 11.19 -1.65
N GLY A 99 -3.40 11.10 -1.81
CA GLY A 99 -2.76 10.65 -3.06
C GLY A 99 -3.05 9.18 -3.39
N LEU A 100 -3.11 8.32 -2.37
CA LEU A 100 -3.44 6.89 -2.48
C LEU A 100 -4.81 6.59 -1.86
N SER A 101 -5.50 5.56 -2.34
CA SER A 101 -6.86 5.22 -1.95
C SER A 101 -6.92 4.25 -0.77
N THR A 102 -6.03 3.26 -0.72
CA THR A 102 -6.07 2.19 0.30
C THR A 102 -4.67 1.82 0.81
N MET A 103 -4.62 1.33 2.05
CA MET A 103 -3.48 0.58 2.59
C MET A 103 -3.86 -0.89 2.72
N ALA A 104 -3.04 -1.78 2.16
CA ALA A 104 -3.24 -3.22 2.17
C ALA A 104 -1.99 -4.00 2.58
N THR A 105 -2.00 -5.29 2.28
CA THR A 105 -0.97 -6.24 2.70
C THR A 105 -0.31 -6.97 1.57
N ASP A 106 -1.02 -7.38 0.52
CA ASP A 106 -0.46 -8.35 -0.45
C ASP A 106 0.16 -9.56 0.29
N GLU A 107 -0.57 -10.07 1.28
CA GLU A 107 -0.06 -11.07 2.20
C GLU A 107 0.22 -12.37 1.46
N TYR A 108 1.45 -12.85 1.64
CA TYR A 108 1.88 -14.15 1.17
C TYR A 108 2.82 -14.74 2.23
N CYS A 109 2.25 -15.64 3.03
CA CYS A 109 2.92 -16.24 4.17
C CYS A 109 3.88 -17.34 3.74
N THR A 110 5.11 -17.32 4.25
CA THR A 110 6.12 -18.35 4.02
C THR A 110 6.80 -18.72 5.33
N SER A 111 7.37 -19.93 5.42
CA SER A 111 8.21 -20.27 6.56
C SER A 111 9.45 -19.39 6.58
N TRP A 112 10.02 -19.21 7.77
CA TRP A 112 11.21 -18.38 7.94
C TRP A 112 12.36 -18.87 7.06
N GLU A 113 12.60 -20.19 7.04
CA GLU A 113 13.68 -20.83 6.30
C GLU A 113 13.57 -20.57 4.80
N VAL A 114 12.36 -20.69 4.23
CA VAL A 114 12.10 -20.38 2.83
C VAL A 114 12.30 -18.89 2.56
N LYS A 115 11.80 -18.03 3.45
CA LYS A 115 11.84 -16.58 3.29
C LYS A 115 13.26 -16.04 3.16
N ILE A 116 14.20 -16.61 3.93
CA ILE A 116 15.58 -16.14 3.98
C ILE A 116 16.56 -16.97 3.14
N ALA A 117 16.09 -18.01 2.43
CA ALA A 117 16.97 -18.88 1.65
C ALA A 117 17.62 -18.17 0.46
N GLY A 118 16.82 -17.44 -0.31
CA GLY A 118 17.29 -16.72 -1.50
C GLY A 118 18.06 -15.43 -1.18
N ARG A 119 18.88 -14.98 -2.12
CA ARG A 119 19.69 -13.75 -2.06
C ARG A 119 19.75 -12.99 -3.39
N THR A 120 19.36 -13.62 -4.49
CA THR A 120 19.42 -13.08 -5.85
C THR A 120 18.02 -12.93 -6.42
N VAL A 121 17.85 -12.09 -7.45
CA VAL A 121 16.53 -11.84 -8.04
C VAL A 121 15.88 -13.12 -8.59
N SER A 122 16.69 -14.12 -8.94
CA SER A 122 16.23 -15.41 -9.45
C SER A 122 15.72 -16.37 -8.38
N ASP A 123 16.11 -16.22 -7.11
CA ASP A 123 15.83 -17.20 -6.05
C ASP A 123 15.17 -16.60 -4.79
N VAL A 124 15.09 -15.27 -4.68
CA VAL A 124 14.50 -14.63 -3.51
C VAL A 124 13.00 -14.90 -3.43
N THR A 125 12.53 -15.15 -2.21
CA THR A 125 11.10 -15.36 -1.94
C THR A 125 10.43 -14.03 -1.55
N GLY A 126 9.41 -13.63 -2.31
CA GLY A 126 8.57 -12.46 -2.01
C GLY A 126 7.56 -12.72 -0.87
N GLY A 127 6.70 -11.73 -0.58
CA GLY A 127 5.62 -11.86 0.40
C GLY A 127 5.99 -11.50 1.84
N HIS A 128 4.98 -11.35 2.69
CA HIS A 128 5.13 -11.10 4.12
C HIS A 128 3.83 -11.41 4.85
N ASN A 129 3.89 -11.45 6.18
CA ASN A 129 2.72 -11.58 7.06
C ASN A 129 2.30 -10.18 7.50
N GLY A 130 1.06 -9.80 7.21
CA GLY A 130 0.64 -8.41 7.34
C GLY A 130 -0.83 -8.19 7.65
N ALA A 131 -1.70 -9.20 7.50
CA ALA A 131 -3.14 -9.04 7.72
C ALA A 131 -3.46 -8.51 9.13
N GLU A 132 -2.84 -9.10 10.14
CA GLU A 132 -3.01 -8.70 11.54
C GLU A 132 -2.40 -7.32 11.82
N THR A 133 -1.17 -7.08 11.35
CA THR A 133 -0.39 -5.89 11.73
C THR A 133 -0.82 -4.63 10.99
N ARG A 134 -1.44 -4.75 9.81
CA ARG A 134 -1.83 -3.61 8.95
C ARG A 134 -2.59 -2.53 9.72
N MET A 135 -3.63 -2.90 10.47
CA MET A 135 -4.47 -1.92 11.18
C MET A 135 -3.66 -1.17 12.25
N GLY A 136 -2.89 -1.90 13.06
CA GLY A 136 -2.06 -1.32 14.11
C GLY A 136 -0.94 -0.42 13.55
N ILE A 137 -0.26 -0.85 12.49
CA ILE A 137 0.76 -0.06 11.80
C ILE A 137 0.14 1.21 11.20
N THR A 138 -0.97 1.09 10.47
CA THR A 138 -1.64 2.27 9.87
C THR A 138 -2.05 3.27 10.94
N PHE A 139 -2.56 2.81 12.09
CA PHE A 139 -2.96 3.68 13.19
C PHE A 139 -1.76 4.34 13.86
N SER A 140 -0.80 3.54 14.32
CA SER A 140 0.37 4.04 15.05
C SER A 140 1.25 4.96 14.19
N GLU A 141 1.59 4.54 12.98
CA GLU A 141 2.46 5.33 12.09
C GLU A 141 1.70 6.49 11.43
N GLY A 142 0.45 6.26 11.02
CA GLY A 142 -0.35 7.25 10.33
C GLY A 142 -0.98 8.27 11.27
N VAL A 143 -1.82 7.80 12.19
CA VAL A 143 -2.57 8.66 13.13
C VAL A 143 -1.64 9.21 14.20
N SER A 144 -1.00 8.32 14.99
CA SER A 144 -0.27 8.76 16.18
C SER A 144 1.02 9.52 15.87
N LYS A 145 1.78 9.11 14.85
CA LYS A 145 3.08 9.74 14.52
C LYS A 145 3.02 10.81 13.44
N ARG A 146 2.05 10.75 12.52
CA ARG A 146 1.99 11.64 11.32
C ARG A 146 0.75 12.53 11.28
N GLY A 147 -0.11 12.49 12.29
CA GLY A 147 -1.29 13.35 12.37
C GLY A 147 -2.39 13.04 11.35
N MET A 148 -2.43 11.82 10.81
CA MET A 148 -3.55 11.38 9.98
C MET A 148 -4.84 11.44 10.78
N SER A 149 -5.88 12.06 10.22
CA SER A 149 -7.18 12.14 10.89
C SER A 149 -7.83 10.75 10.99
N LEU A 150 -8.67 10.54 12.01
CA LEU A 150 -9.43 9.28 12.15
C LEU A 150 -10.34 8.98 10.94
N PRO A 151 -11.05 9.96 10.34
CA PRO A 151 -11.78 9.71 9.09
C PRO A 151 -10.88 9.23 7.96
N ARG A 152 -9.68 9.81 7.83
CA ARG A 152 -8.73 9.39 6.79
C ARG A 152 -8.19 7.98 7.05
N PHE A 153 -7.93 7.63 8.31
CA PHE A 153 -7.59 6.27 8.71
C PHE A 153 -8.70 5.29 8.31
N VAL A 154 -9.97 5.61 8.58
CA VAL A 154 -11.13 4.81 8.16
C VAL A 154 -11.20 4.68 6.64
N ASP A 155 -11.01 5.78 5.91
CA ASP A 155 -11.01 5.81 4.45
C ASP A 155 -10.00 4.81 3.86
N VAL A 156 -8.74 4.89 4.26
CA VAL A 156 -7.67 4.07 3.65
C VAL A 156 -7.67 2.62 4.13
N THR A 157 -8.32 2.32 5.26
CA THR A 157 -8.34 0.96 5.82
C THR A 157 -9.61 0.19 5.53
N SER A 158 -10.72 0.87 5.21
CA SER A 158 -12.04 0.25 5.03
C SER A 158 -12.94 0.95 4.00
N ALA A 159 -13.30 2.22 4.21
CA ALA A 159 -14.37 2.89 3.47
C ALA A 159 -14.08 3.00 1.96
N ASN A 160 -12.85 3.33 1.57
CA ASN A 160 -12.49 3.43 0.15
C ASN A 160 -12.51 2.07 -0.53
N ALA A 161 -11.98 1.03 0.12
CA ALA A 161 -12.01 -0.32 -0.42
C ALA A 161 -13.45 -0.78 -0.66
N ALA A 162 -14.36 -0.56 0.31
CA ALA A 162 -15.76 -0.90 0.17
C ALA A 162 -16.45 -0.14 -0.99
N LYS A 163 -16.16 1.15 -1.16
CA LYS A 163 -16.71 1.96 -2.27
C LYS A 163 -16.19 1.50 -3.63
N ILE A 164 -14.88 1.30 -3.74
CA ILE A 164 -14.21 0.91 -5.00
C ILE A 164 -14.69 -0.47 -5.44
N MET A 165 -14.85 -1.40 -4.50
CA MET A 165 -15.26 -2.79 -4.80
C MET A 165 -16.78 -2.99 -4.83
N GLY A 166 -17.58 -1.92 -4.77
CA GLY A 166 -19.04 -2.00 -4.86
C GLY A 166 -19.74 -2.64 -3.65
N LEU A 167 -19.09 -2.64 -2.48
CA LEU A 167 -19.61 -3.20 -1.22
C LEU A 167 -20.22 -2.14 -0.28
N TYR A 168 -20.02 -0.85 -0.56
CA TYR A 168 -20.61 0.23 0.22
C TYR A 168 -22.11 0.41 -0.10
N PRO A 169 -23.01 0.64 0.87
CA PRO A 169 -22.74 0.83 2.30
C PRO A 169 -22.77 -0.45 3.14
N ARG A 170 -22.97 -1.64 2.55
CA ARG A 170 -23.01 -2.89 3.33
C ARG A 170 -21.74 -3.12 4.15
N LYS A 171 -20.57 -2.72 3.62
CA LYS A 171 -19.27 -2.71 4.30
C LYS A 171 -18.67 -1.31 4.38
N GLY A 172 -17.75 -1.09 5.32
CA GLY A 172 -16.91 0.11 5.39
C GLY A 172 -17.59 1.35 5.99
N VAL A 173 -18.73 1.18 6.69
CA VAL A 173 -19.42 2.26 7.40
C VAL A 173 -20.18 1.71 8.61
N ILE A 174 -20.30 2.51 9.66
CA ILE A 174 -21.18 2.24 10.80
C ILE A 174 -22.48 3.01 10.55
N ALA A 175 -23.48 2.32 10.01
CA ALA A 175 -24.80 2.89 9.74
C ALA A 175 -25.89 1.81 9.84
N PRO A 176 -27.14 2.17 10.22
CA PRO A 176 -28.26 1.25 10.19
C PRO A 176 -28.37 0.52 8.83
N GLY A 177 -28.51 -0.81 8.87
CA GLY A 177 -28.59 -1.67 7.68
C GLY A 177 -27.26 -2.14 7.10
N SER A 178 -26.12 -1.69 7.65
CA SER A 178 -24.78 -2.21 7.27
C SER A 178 -24.43 -3.47 8.08
N ASP A 179 -23.50 -4.28 7.59
CA ASP A 179 -23.00 -5.43 8.37
C ASP A 179 -22.25 -4.91 9.63
N ALA A 180 -22.42 -5.58 10.76
CA ALA A 180 -21.87 -5.18 12.06
C ALA A 180 -20.37 -5.49 12.23
N ASP A 181 -19.55 -5.15 11.22
CA ASP A 181 -18.10 -5.34 11.22
C ASP A 181 -17.41 -4.16 11.92
N ILE A 182 -17.26 -4.24 13.25
CA ILE A 182 -16.79 -3.14 14.09
C ILE A 182 -15.50 -3.52 14.80
N VAL A 183 -14.53 -2.60 14.82
CA VAL A 183 -13.26 -2.73 15.56
C VAL A 183 -13.18 -1.64 16.62
N LEU A 184 -12.85 -2.03 17.86
CA LEU A 184 -12.52 -1.12 18.94
C LEU A 184 -10.98 -1.01 19.02
N ILE A 185 -10.45 0.20 18.83
CA ILE A 185 -9.02 0.49 18.98
C ILE A 185 -8.85 1.28 20.27
N ASP A 186 -8.10 0.72 21.22
CA ASP A 186 -7.69 1.42 22.44
C ASP A 186 -6.33 2.11 22.21
N PRO A 187 -6.29 3.45 22.09
CA PRO A 187 -5.05 4.18 21.84
C PRO A 187 -4.16 4.29 23.08
N SER A 188 -4.62 3.86 24.26
CA SER A 188 -3.86 3.93 25.51
C SER A 188 -2.94 2.73 25.73
N ILE A 189 -3.17 1.62 25.00
CA ILE A 189 -2.35 0.40 25.11
C ILE A 189 -0.93 0.70 24.66
N LYS A 190 0.02 0.52 25.59
CA LYS A 190 1.46 0.48 25.31
C LYS A 190 1.89 -0.98 25.35
N LYS A 191 2.31 -1.53 24.21
CA LYS A 191 2.91 -2.87 24.11
C LYS A 191 4.42 -2.76 24.00
#